data_AF-A0A9E2S9L6-F1
#
_entry.id   AF-A0A9E2S9L6-F1
#
_cell.length_a   1.000
_cell.length_b   1.000
_cell.length_c   1.000
_cell.angle_alpha   90.00
_cell.angle_beta   90.00
_cell.angle_gamma   90.00
#
_symmetry.space_group_name_H-M   'P 1'
#
loop_
_entity.id
_entity.type
_entity.pdbx_description
1 polymer ?
#
loop_
_entity_poly.entity_id
_entity_poly.type
_entity_poly.pdbx_seq_one_letter_code
_entity_poly.pdbx_strand_id
1 'polypeptide(L)'
;MKKNVLFGMLISVYVCGQAQTNDKDYVLVLTNNINDTTINVSSREYDSKQLKNYEFKSFTDQAKINLIKNVKNRKMCCNGAILEVGALNMNGGKQVLQTIIDSNWTEFKDAALVALCRMGDKHSLDIFFSKINKADPAEKAFDQYYREIEYIKQPESIRFLVKLLDSKALNEMPKETMKPTKFAATIVRVLSRMIIDFPIKYFNDAEEDNAIKMAKEWWFKNRSNYKIDNSKY
;
A
#
# COMPACT_ATOMS: atom_id res chain seq x y z
N MET A 1 37.16 -2.29 41.62
CA MET A 1 35.73 -2.13 41.25
C MET A 1 35.61 -2.29 39.73
N LYS A 2 35.15 -3.45 39.26
CA LYS A 2 34.91 -3.73 37.82
C LYS A 2 33.41 -3.53 37.55
N LYS A 3 33.07 -2.66 36.59
CA LYS A 3 31.68 -2.44 36.13
C LYS A 3 31.30 -3.58 35.18
N ASN A 4 30.25 -4.30 35.54
CA ASN A 4 29.60 -5.29 34.68
C ASN A 4 28.87 -4.56 33.54
N VAL A 5 29.30 -4.83 32.31
CA VAL A 5 28.57 -4.55 31.07
C VAL A 5 27.75 -5.82 30.80
N LEU A 6 26.45 -5.77 31.07
CA LEU A 6 25.54 -6.87 30.74
C LEU A 6 24.85 -6.56 29.41
N PHE A 7 25.38 -7.25 28.40
CA PHE A 7 24.82 -7.60 27.10
C PHE A 7 23.30 -7.41 26.96
N GLY A 8 22.91 -6.51 26.07
CA GLY A 8 21.61 -6.56 25.40
C GLY A 8 21.60 -7.73 24.41
N MET A 9 21.19 -8.90 24.87
CA MET A 9 20.83 -10.01 24.00
C MET A 9 19.49 -9.69 23.35
N LEU A 10 19.54 -9.51 22.03
CA LEU A 10 18.42 -9.67 21.12
C LEU A 10 17.63 -10.93 21.49
N ILE A 11 16.41 -10.74 21.99
CA ILE A 11 15.40 -11.77 21.94
C ILE A 11 14.93 -11.86 20.48
N SER A 12 15.75 -12.52 19.65
CA SER A 12 15.26 -13.20 18.46
C SER A 12 14.63 -14.48 18.98
N VAL A 13 13.32 -14.45 19.26
CA VAL A 13 12.60 -15.68 19.58
C VAL A 13 12.57 -16.52 18.31
N TYR A 14 13.50 -17.45 18.20
CA TYR A 14 13.29 -18.67 17.43
C TYR A 14 12.16 -19.43 18.14
N VAL A 15 10.91 -19.15 17.75
CA VAL A 15 9.75 -19.97 18.14
C VAL A 15 9.81 -21.25 17.32
N CYS A 16 10.67 -22.17 17.76
CA CYS A 16 10.62 -23.57 17.33
C CYS A 16 9.81 -24.32 18.40
N GLY A 17 8.48 -24.26 18.26
CA GLY A 17 7.53 -24.86 19.20
C GLY A 17 6.14 -24.24 19.01
N GLN A 18 5.33 -24.87 18.15
CA GLN A 18 4.04 -24.37 17.71
C GLN A 18 3.01 -24.22 18.85
N ALA A 19 2.83 -22.99 19.32
CA ALA A 19 1.48 -22.47 19.51
C ALA A 19 1.20 -21.60 18.29
N GLN A 20 0.14 -21.87 17.53
CA GLN A 20 -0.38 -20.89 16.58
C GLN A 20 -0.83 -19.69 17.40
N THR A 21 0.06 -18.71 17.59
CA THR A 21 -0.34 -17.43 18.16
C THR A 21 -1.40 -16.86 17.24
N ASN A 22 -2.56 -16.55 17.82
CA ASN A 22 -3.67 -15.94 17.11
C ASN A 22 -3.18 -14.67 16.39
N ASP A 23 -3.53 -14.51 15.12
CA ASP A 23 -3.15 -13.34 14.31
C ASP A 23 -3.41 -12.01 15.04
N LYS A 24 -4.50 -11.95 15.82
CA LYS A 24 -4.84 -10.77 16.63
C LYS A 24 -3.77 -10.42 17.67
N ASP A 25 -3.22 -11.43 18.34
CA ASP A 25 -2.20 -11.24 19.37
C ASP A 25 -0.89 -10.79 18.73
N TYR A 26 -0.54 -11.36 17.56
CA TYR A 26 0.67 -10.96 16.85
C TYR A 26 0.58 -9.54 16.28
N VAL A 27 -0.56 -9.17 15.67
CA VAL A 27 -0.82 -7.78 15.24
C VAL A 27 -0.71 -6.81 16.42
N LEU A 28 -1.22 -7.19 17.60
CA LEU A 28 -1.09 -6.36 18.80
C LEU A 28 0.38 -6.19 19.21
N VAL A 29 1.19 -7.26 19.20
CA VAL A 29 2.63 -7.19 19.47
C VAL A 29 3.34 -6.25 18.49
N LEU A 30 3.10 -6.40 17.18
CA LEU A 30 3.70 -5.54 16.17
C LEU A 30 3.33 -4.06 16.39
N THR A 31 2.05 -3.77 16.65
CA THR A 31 1.62 -2.38 16.91
C THR A 31 2.14 -1.80 18.22
N ASN A 32 2.40 -2.63 19.23
CA ASN A 32 3.09 -2.22 20.45
C ASN A 32 4.57 -1.88 20.17
N ASN A 33 5.28 -2.73 19.45
CA ASN A 33 6.68 -2.50 19.08
C ASN A 33 6.86 -1.21 18.26
N ILE A 34 5.95 -0.95 17.33
CA ILE A 34 5.92 0.29 16.54
C ILE A 34 5.79 1.54 17.44
N ASN A 35 5.22 1.43 18.63
CA ASN A 35 5.10 2.52 19.60
C ASN A 35 6.23 2.57 20.64
N ASP A 36 7.12 1.59 20.66
CA ASP A 36 8.23 1.54 21.60
C ASP A 36 9.40 2.39 21.10
N THR A 37 9.73 3.46 21.83
CA THR A 37 10.88 4.34 21.50
C THR A 37 12.23 3.75 21.85
N THR A 38 12.27 2.66 22.62
CA THR A 38 13.51 1.93 22.91
C THR A 38 13.92 1.03 21.73
N ILE A 39 12.95 0.69 20.87
CA ILE A 39 13.20 -0.03 19.61
C ILE A 39 13.70 0.96 18.55
N ASN A 40 14.74 0.56 17.83
CA ASN A 40 15.32 1.38 16.77
C ASN A 40 14.32 1.58 15.61
N VAL A 41 14.49 2.68 14.87
CA VAL A 41 13.58 3.07 13.77
C VAL A 41 13.44 1.97 12.71
N SER A 42 14.52 1.30 12.33
CA SER A 42 14.53 0.25 11.31
C SER A 42 13.68 -0.96 11.71
N SER A 43 13.73 -1.36 12.99
CA SER A 43 12.90 -2.45 13.52
C SER A 43 11.42 -2.07 13.53
N ARG A 44 11.07 -0.81 13.85
CA ARG A 44 9.66 -0.35 13.77
C ARG A 44 9.15 -0.31 12.33
N GLU A 45 9.97 0.11 11.38
CA GLU A 45 9.66 0.05 9.95
C GLU A 45 9.50 -1.40 9.47
N TYR A 46 10.30 -2.34 9.97
CA TYR A 46 10.15 -3.76 9.69
C TYR A 46 8.81 -4.29 10.20
N ASP A 47 8.51 -4.08 11.49
CA ASP A 47 7.25 -4.53 12.10
C ASP A 47 6.04 -3.93 11.39
N SER A 48 6.12 -2.65 11.01
CA SER A 48 5.06 -1.99 10.25
C SER A 48 4.87 -2.57 8.85
N LYS A 49 5.91 -3.10 8.20
CA LYS A 49 5.76 -3.79 6.91
C LYS A 49 5.11 -5.16 7.06
N GLN A 50 5.31 -5.82 8.20
CA GLN A 50 4.68 -7.13 8.46
C GLN A 50 3.15 -7.03 8.61
N LEU A 51 2.63 -5.88 9.06
CA LEU A 51 1.19 -5.66 9.24
C LEU A 51 0.38 -5.92 7.96
N LYS A 52 0.96 -5.67 6.77
CA LYS A 52 0.34 -5.92 5.46
C LYS A 52 -0.02 -7.38 5.20
N ASN A 53 0.59 -8.32 5.93
CA ASN A 53 0.36 -9.75 5.74
C ASN A 53 -0.89 -10.26 6.48
N TYR A 54 -1.57 -9.40 7.24
CA TYR A 54 -2.71 -9.77 8.07
C TYR A 54 -4.03 -9.27 7.50
N GLU A 55 -5.08 -10.06 7.66
CA GLU A 55 -6.44 -9.64 7.31
C GLU A 55 -6.92 -8.50 8.22
N PHE A 56 -7.78 -7.62 7.70
CA PHE A 56 -8.29 -6.47 8.47
C PHE A 56 -9.02 -6.87 9.76
N LYS A 57 -9.62 -8.07 9.80
CA LYS A 57 -10.29 -8.61 11.00
C LYS A 57 -9.33 -8.95 12.14
N SER A 58 -8.03 -9.06 11.86
CA SER A 58 -6.98 -9.34 12.85
C SER A 58 -6.57 -8.07 13.62
N PHE A 59 -6.97 -6.88 13.16
CA PHE A 59 -6.68 -5.62 13.84
C PHE A 59 -7.74 -5.32 14.91
N THR A 60 -7.41 -5.63 16.16
CA THR A 60 -8.23 -5.28 17.33
C THR A 60 -8.31 -3.76 17.51
N ASP A 61 -9.30 -3.29 18.28
CA ASP A 61 -9.43 -1.85 18.56
C ASP A 61 -8.19 -1.28 19.25
N GLN A 62 -7.56 -2.06 20.15
CA GLN A 62 -6.31 -1.67 20.78
C GLN A 62 -5.16 -1.52 19.76
N ALA A 63 -5.05 -2.44 18.80
CA ALA A 63 -4.04 -2.35 17.75
C ALA A 63 -4.26 -1.10 16.87
N LYS A 64 -5.53 -0.76 16.56
CA LYS A 64 -5.88 0.46 15.83
C LYS A 64 -5.54 1.72 16.62
N ILE A 65 -5.83 1.75 17.92
CA ILE A 65 -5.46 2.86 18.83
C ILE A 65 -3.94 3.04 18.84
N ASN A 66 -3.18 1.95 18.91
CA ASN A 66 -1.73 1.96 18.86
C ASN A 66 -1.22 2.57 17.54
N LEU A 67 -1.79 2.20 16.40
CA LEU A 67 -1.40 2.77 15.10
C LEU A 67 -1.68 4.28 15.05
N ILE A 68 -2.85 4.74 15.48
CA ILE A 68 -3.16 6.17 15.54
C ILE A 68 -2.20 6.91 16.49
N LYS A 69 -1.86 6.32 17.65
CA LYS A 69 -0.90 6.89 18.59
C LYS A 69 0.48 7.07 17.95
N ASN A 70 0.95 6.06 17.21
CA ASN A 70 2.21 6.13 16.48
C ASN A 70 2.21 7.28 15.48
N VAL A 71 1.17 7.35 14.63
CA VAL A 71 1.06 8.35 13.57
C VAL A 71 0.97 9.78 14.12
N LYS A 72 0.34 9.98 15.29
CA LYS A 72 0.28 11.29 15.96
C LYS A 72 1.63 11.75 16.53
N ASN A 73 2.58 10.85 16.76
CA ASN A 73 3.86 11.17 17.37
C ASN A 73 4.99 11.14 16.35
N ARG A 74 5.49 12.32 15.93
CA ARG A 74 6.56 12.44 14.93
C ARG A 74 7.77 11.53 15.19
N LYS A 75 8.19 11.38 16.45
CA LYS A 75 9.38 10.60 16.83
C LYS A 75 9.19 9.09 16.66
N MET A 76 7.93 8.64 16.66
CA MET A 76 7.55 7.23 16.51
C MET A 76 7.04 6.93 15.10
N CYS A 77 6.45 7.93 14.45
CA CYS A 77 5.79 7.83 13.15
C CYS A 77 6.68 7.15 12.10
N CYS A 78 6.07 6.22 11.37
CA CYS A 78 6.67 5.53 10.24
C CYS A 78 5.70 5.47 9.06
N ASN A 79 6.24 5.35 7.85
CA ASN A 79 5.42 5.34 6.63
C ASN A 79 4.43 4.18 6.61
N GLY A 80 4.86 3.00 7.07
CA GLY A 80 3.97 1.85 7.14
C GLY A 80 2.74 2.09 8.03
N ALA A 81 2.91 2.67 9.23
CA ALA A 81 1.78 2.89 10.14
C ALA A 81 0.78 3.90 9.58
N ILE A 82 1.27 4.96 8.92
CA ILE A 82 0.44 5.92 8.20
C ILE A 82 -0.42 5.20 7.15
N LEU A 83 0.22 4.36 6.35
CA LEU A 83 -0.40 3.60 5.27
C LEU A 83 -1.46 2.61 5.80
N GLU A 84 -1.19 1.95 6.94
CA GLU A 84 -2.15 1.06 7.62
C GLU A 84 -3.37 1.80 8.17
N VAL A 85 -3.19 3.00 8.73
CA VAL A 85 -4.31 3.86 9.18
C VAL A 85 -5.27 4.14 8.03
N GLY A 86 -4.75 4.41 6.83
CA GLY A 86 -5.56 4.63 5.64
C GLY A 86 -6.25 3.36 5.14
N ALA A 87 -5.53 2.24 5.08
CA ALA A 87 -6.07 0.96 4.61
C ALA A 87 -7.21 0.43 5.50
N LEU A 88 -7.07 0.57 6.82
CA LEU A 88 -8.06 0.14 7.80
C LEU A 88 -9.22 1.14 7.99
N ASN A 89 -9.21 2.25 7.24
CA ASN A 89 -10.19 3.34 7.30
C ASN A 89 -10.55 3.74 8.74
N MET A 90 -9.53 3.97 9.57
CA MET A 90 -9.73 4.16 11.00
C MET A 90 -10.45 5.47 11.35
N ASN A 91 -11.38 5.40 12.30
CA ASN A 91 -12.05 6.58 12.85
C ASN A 91 -11.03 7.57 13.42
N GLY A 92 -11.15 8.85 13.04
CA GLY A 92 -10.20 9.90 13.40
C GLY A 92 -8.87 9.87 12.62
N GLY A 93 -8.61 8.80 11.84
CA GLY A 93 -7.41 8.69 11.01
C GLY A 93 -7.31 9.82 9.98
N LYS A 94 -8.42 10.14 9.30
CA LYS A 94 -8.46 11.21 8.28
C LYS A 94 -7.95 12.56 8.80
N GLN A 95 -8.37 12.97 10.01
CA GLN A 95 -7.92 14.24 10.61
C GLN A 95 -6.42 14.25 10.91
N VAL A 96 -5.90 13.12 11.43
CA VAL A 96 -4.48 12.96 11.72
C VAL A 96 -3.65 13.01 10.43
N LEU A 97 -4.09 12.32 9.39
CA LEU A 97 -3.43 12.31 8.08
C LEU A 97 -3.44 13.71 7.44
N GLN A 98 -4.55 14.43 7.53
CA GLN A 98 -4.62 15.81 7.05
C GLN A 98 -3.64 16.72 7.81
N THR A 99 -3.51 16.54 9.13
CA THR A 99 -2.52 17.29 9.92
C THR A 99 -1.09 17.01 9.44
N ILE A 100 -0.77 15.78 9.03
CA ILE A 100 0.54 15.46 8.45
C ILE A 100 0.75 16.21 7.13
N ILE A 101 -0.25 16.21 6.24
CA ILE A 101 -0.20 16.93 4.96
C ILE A 101 0.05 18.43 5.17
N ASP A 102 -0.63 19.03 6.14
CA ASP A 102 -0.57 20.46 6.42
C ASP A 102 0.68 20.86 7.24
N SER A 103 1.34 19.89 7.88
CA SER A 103 2.53 20.12 8.71
C SER A 103 3.83 20.27 7.91
N ASN A 104 4.94 20.49 8.62
CA ASN A 104 6.30 20.47 8.06
C ASN A 104 6.95 19.06 8.04
N TRP A 105 6.16 17.99 8.16
CA TRP A 105 6.66 16.60 8.14
C TRP A 105 6.78 16.09 6.71
N THR A 106 7.66 16.71 5.92
CA THR A 106 7.82 16.45 4.48
C THR A 106 8.05 14.97 4.18
N GLU A 107 8.77 14.27 5.05
CA GLU A 107 9.10 12.85 4.93
C GLU A 107 7.87 11.90 4.95
N PHE A 108 6.75 12.36 5.52
CA PHE A 108 5.55 11.55 5.73
C PHE A 108 4.37 11.97 4.83
N LYS A 109 4.49 13.09 4.10
CA LYS A 109 3.37 13.65 3.31
C LYS A 109 2.88 12.70 2.22
N ASP A 110 3.78 12.03 1.51
CA ASP A 110 3.37 11.11 0.44
C ASP A 110 2.66 9.88 0.99
N ALA A 111 3.12 9.32 2.11
CA ALA A 111 2.43 8.23 2.78
C ALA A 111 1.03 8.67 3.27
N ALA A 112 0.92 9.88 3.83
CA ALA A 112 -0.36 10.41 4.31
C ALA A 112 -1.34 10.65 3.15
N LEU A 113 -0.84 11.14 2.01
CA LEU A 113 -1.63 11.33 0.79
C LEU A 113 -2.19 9.99 0.30
N VAL A 114 -1.35 8.96 0.21
CA VAL A 114 -1.76 7.61 -0.20
C VAL A 114 -2.76 7.00 0.79
N ALA A 115 -2.53 7.19 2.09
CA ALA A 115 -3.45 6.74 3.13
C ALA A 115 -4.83 7.42 3.00
N LEU A 116 -4.89 8.72 2.70
CA LEU A 116 -6.14 9.42 2.41
C LEU A 116 -6.82 8.89 1.14
N CYS A 117 -6.05 8.56 0.10
CA CYS A 117 -6.59 7.92 -1.11
C CYS A 117 -7.29 6.59 -0.78
N ARG A 118 -6.69 5.76 0.08
CA ARG A 118 -7.30 4.50 0.56
C ARG A 118 -8.60 4.68 1.32
N MET A 119 -8.75 5.82 2.00
CA MET A 119 -10.00 6.19 2.68
C MET A 119 -11.04 6.79 1.72
N GLY A 120 -10.78 6.80 0.41
CA GLY A 120 -11.69 7.35 -0.60
C GLY A 120 -11.71 8.88 -0.66
N ASP A 121 -10.68 9.56 -0.15
CA ASP A 121 -10.59 11.01 -0.24
C ASP A 121 -10.36 11.46 -1.70
N LYS A 122 -11.39 12.03 -2.32
CA LYS A 122 -11.38 12.42 -3.74
C LYS A 122 -10.28 13.42 -4.07
N HIS A 123 -10.08 14.43 -3.22
CA HIS A 123 -9.06 15.44 -3.47
C HIS A 123 -7.65 14.82 -3.47
N SER A 124 -7.38 13.93 -2.51
CA SER A 124 -6.12 13.20 -2.44
C SER A 124 -5.91 12.29 -3.65
N LEU A 125 -6.97 11.61 -4.12
CA LEU A 125 -6.95 10.80 -5.33
C LEU A 125 -6.60 11.63 -6.57
N ASP A 126 -7.20 12.82 -6.73
CA ASP A 126 -6.92 13.70 -7.85
C ASP A 126 -5.46 14.17 -7.85
N ILE A 127 -4.92 14.52 -6.68
CA ILE A 127 -3.50 14.87 -6.52
C ILE A 127 -2.61 13.67 -6.89
N PHE A 128 -2.93 12.48 -6.36
CA PHE A 128 -2.17 11.26 -6.60
C PHE A 128 -2.14 10.88 -8.09
N PHE A 129 -3.29 10.93 -8.78
CA PHE A 129 -3.36 10.69 -10.22
C PHE A 129 -2.61 11.76 -11.02
N SER A 130 -2.65 13.03 -10.58
CA SER A 130 -1.82 14.07 -11.21
C SER A 130 -0.33 13.80 -11.03
N LYS A 131 0.11 13.23 -9.90
CA LYS A 131 1.52 12.85 -9.71
C LYS A 131 1.91 11.71 -10.65
N ILE A 132 1.08 10.68 -10.78
CA ILE A 132 1.32 9.56 -11.72
C ILE A 132 1.44 10.07 -13.15
N ASN A 133 0.51 10.91 -13.60
CA ASN A 133 0.50 11.42 -14.98
C ASN A 133 1.72 12.30 -15.32
N LYS A 134 2.40 12.86 -14.31
CA LYS A 134 3.58 13.71 -14.47
C LYS A 134 4.91 12.96 -14.23
N ALA A 135 4.84 11.77 -13.65
CA ALA A 135 6.02 10.97 -13.37
C ALA A 135 6.55 10.34 -14.67
N ASP A 136 7.86 10.34 -14.84
CA ASP A 136 8.51 9.65 -15.95
C ASP A 136 8.42 8.13 -15.73
N PRO A 137 7.87 7.35 -16.68
CA PRO A 137 7.84 5.89 -16.62
C PRO A 137 9.19 5.20 -16.37
N ALA A 138 10.32 5.85 -16.67
CA ALA A 138 11.66 5.33 -16.40
C ALA A 138 12.13 5.56 -14.95
N GLU A 139 11.47 6.44 -14.20
CA GLU A 139 11.88 6.77 -12.84
C GLU A 139 11.34 5.78 -11.81
N LYS A 140 12.16 5.48 -10.78
CA LYS A 140 11.75 4.64 -9.64
C LYS A 140 10.48 5.14 -8.93
N ALA A 141 10.24 6.45 -8.97
CA ALA A 141 9.05 7.07 -8.38
C ALA A 141 7.77 6.59 -9.07
N PHE A 142 7.81 6.40 -10.39
CA PHE A 142 6.69 5.85 -11.16
C PHE A 142 6.32 4.45 -10.68
N ASP A 143 7.30 3.55 -10.61
CA ASP A 143 7.12 2.19 -10.08
C ASP A 143 6.52 2.20 -8.66
N GLN A 144 6.94 3.15 -7.82
CA GLN A 144 6.39 3.30 -6.48
C GLN A 144 4.91 3.71 -6.53
N TYR A 145 4.53 4.69 -7.33
CA TYR A 145 3.11 5.09 -7.44
C TYR A 145 2.22 3.97 -7.99
N TYR A 146 2.71 3.18 -8.95
CA TYR A 146 1.97 2.01 -9.46
C TYR A 146 1.86 0.87 -8.44
N ARG A 147 2.85 0.69 -7.57
CA ARG A 147 2.68 -0.24 -6.45
C ARG A 147 1.63 0.27 -5.47
N GLU A 148 1.62 1.57 -5.16
CA GLU A 148 0.66 2.11 -4.21
C GLU A 148 -0.79 2.08 -4.75
N ILE A 149 -1.02 2.25 -6.05
CA ILE A 149 -2.37 2.22 -6.63
C ILE A 149 -3.07 0.87 -6.45
N GLU A 150 -2.31 -0.24 -6.49
CA GLU A 150 -2.78 -1.59 -6.18
C GLU A 150 -3.45 -1.66 -4.80
N TYR A 151 -2.90 -0.92 -3.84
CA TYR A 151 -3.36 -0.88 -2.46
C TYR A 151 -4.38 0.24 -2.19
N ILE A 152 -4.66 1.14 -3.14
CA ILE A 152 -5.67 2.20 -2.96
C ILE A 152 -7.09 1.62 -3.00
N LYS A 153 -7.32 0.64 -3.89
CA LYS A 153 -8.55 -0.15 -3.99
C LYS A 153 -9.85 0.68 -4.04
N GLN A 154 -9.77 1.89 -4.59
CA GLN A 154 -10.93 2.73 -4.86
C GLN A 154 -11.45 2.50 -6.29
N PRO A 155 -12.77 2.57 -6.53
CA PRO A 155 -13.34 2.50 -7.88
C PRO A 155 -12.72 3.49 -8.86
N GLU A 156 -12.38 4.69 -8.38
CA GLU A 156 -11.67 5.74 -9.10
C GLU A 156 -10.31 5.28 -9.62
N SER A 157 -9.56 4.52 -8.83
CA SER A 157 -8.25 3.97 -9.22
C SER A 157 -8.36 2.95 -10.34
N ILE A 158 -9.38 2.10 -10.31
CA ILE A 158 -9.65 1.14 -11.40
C ILE A 158 -10.02 1.89 -12.68
N ARG A 159 -10.91 2.89 -12.57
CA ARG A 159 -11.28 3.73 -13.73
C ARG A 159 -10.08 4.45 -14.32
N PHE A 160 -9.19 4.96 -13.47
CA PHE A 160 -7.95 5.60 -13.89
C PHE A 160 -7.04 4.63 -14.65
N LEU A 161 -6.78 3.43 -14.09
CA LEU A 161 -5.96 2.40 -14.73
C LEU A 161 -6.53 1.95 -16.09
N VAL A 162 -7.85 1.72 -16.17
CA VAL A 162 -8.47 1.33 -17.45
C VAL A 162 -8.41 2.46 -18.48
N LYS A 163 -8.62 3.71 -18.06
CA LYS A 163 -8.45 4.86 -18.96
C LYS A 163 -7.03 4.91 -19.52
N LEU A 164 -6.02 4.61 -18.71
CA LEU A 164 -4.62 4.53 -19.18
C LEU A 164 -4.43 3.38 -20.16
N LEU A 165 -4.99 2.20 -19.87
CA LEU A 165 -4.95 1.02 -20.75
C LEU A 165 -5.54 1.29 -22.16
N ASP A 166 -6.52 2.19 -22.25
CA ASP A 166 -7.19 2.60 -23.49
C ASP A 166 -6.60 3.89 -24.10
N SER A 167 -5.66 4.54 -23.43
CA SER A 167 -5.16 5.85 -23.85
C SER A 167 -4.25 5.77 -25.07
N LYS A 168 -4.35 6.76 -25.96
CA LYS A 168 -3.34 7.01 -27.01
C LYS A 168 -1.97 7.36 -26.41
N ALA A 169 -1.94 7.88 -25.18
CA ALA A 169 -0.71 8.22 -24.47
C ALA A 169 0.23 7.01 -24.30
N LEU A 170 -0.29 5.78 -24.22
CA LEU A 170 0.52 4.56 -24.29
C LEU A 170 1.39 4.52 -25.55
N ASN A 171 0.82 4.91 -26.69
CA ASN A 171 1.50 4.89 -27.99
C ASN A 171 2.48 6.06 -28.16
N GLU A 172 2.33 7.10 -27.35
CA GLU A 172 3.14 8.32 -27.38
C GLU A 172 4.31 8.26 -26.38
N MET A 173 4.38 7.24 -25.52
CA MET A 173 5.52 7.06 -24.63
C MET A 173 6.82 6.85 -25.42
N PRO A 174 7.92 7.53 -25.05
CA PRO A 174 9.22 7.28 -25.67
C PRO A 174 9.61 5.80 -25.53
N LYS A 175 10.05 5.17 -26.63
CA LYS A 175 10.42 3.75 -26.64
C LYS A 175 11.58 3.42 -25.69
N GLU A 176 12.38 4.43 -25.32
CA GLU A 176 13.54 4.32 -24.45
C GLU A 176 13.18 4.15 -22.96
N THR A 177 12.00 4.61 -22.52
CA THR A 177 11.60 4.55 -21.11
C THR A 177 10.92 3.22 -20.77
N MET A 178 9.92 2.83 -21.56
CA MET A 178 9.24 1.53 -21.45
C MET A 178 8.48 1.22 -22.75
N LYS A 179 8.49 -0.04 -23.20
CA LYS A 179 7.63 -0.45 -24.33
C LYS A 179 6.15 -0.29 -23.95
N PRO A 180 5.29 0.28 -24.83
CA PRO A 180 3.87 0.46 -24.57
C PRO A 180 3.15 -0.83 -24.12
N THR A 181 3.43 -1.96 -24.79
CA THR A 181 2.89 -3.28 -24.42
C THR A 181 3.25 -3.69 -23.00
N LYS A 182 4.51 -3.50 -22.60
CA LYS A 182 4.98 -3.84 -21.25
C LYS A 182 4.30 -2.99 -20.18
N PHE A 183 4.10 -1.71 -20.47
CA PHE A 183 3.39 -0.82 -19.55
C PHE A 183 1.89 -1.17 -19.43
N ALA A 184 1.23 -1.44 -20.56
CA ALA A 184 -0.14 -1.95 -20.58
C ALA A 184 -0.28 -3.29 -19.81
N ALA A 185 0.68 -4.20 -19.97
CA ALA A 185 0.75 -5.44 -19.21
C ALA A 185 0.90 -5.19 -17.69
N THR A 186 1.69 -4.20 -17.27
CA THR A 186 1.77 -3.79 -15.85
C THR A 186 0.41 -3.34 -15.33
N ILE A 187 -0.34 -2.53 -16.09
CA ILE A 187 -1.70 -2.13 -15.72
C ILE A 187 -2.61 -3.35 -15.57
N VAL A 188 -2.57 -4.31 -16.50
CA VAL A 188 -3.36 -5.55 -16.42
C VAL A 188 -3.01 -6.36 -15.17
N ARG A 189 -1.73 -6.47 -14.79
CA ARG A 189 -1.28 -7.14 -13.56
C ARG A 189 -1.77 -6.45 -12.29
N VAL A 190 -1.85 -5.12 -12.29
CA VAL A 190 -2.41 -4.37 -11.15
C VAL A 190 -3.92 -4.60 -11.06
N LEU A 191 -4.64 -4.49 -12.17
CA LEU A 191 -6.08 -4.72 -12.23
C LEU A 191 -6.46 -6.14 -11.76
N SER A 192 -5.68 -7.16 -12.12
CA SER A 192 -5.95 -8.54 -11.72
C SER A 192 -5.84 -8.81 -10.22
N ARG A 193 -5.09 -7.98 -9.49
CA ARG A 193 -4.95 -8.06 -8.03
C ARG A 193 -6.00 -7.24 -7.29
N MET A 194 -6.55 -6.23 -7.95
CA MET A 194 -7.56 -5.35 -7.37
C MET A 194 -8.99 -5.89 -7.53
N ILE A 195 -9.25 -6.74 -8.53
CA ILE A 195 -10.61 -7.16 -8.92
C ILE A 195 -10.78 -8.67 -8.71
N ILE A 196 -11.78 -9.09 -7.94
CA ILE A 196 -11.97 -10.49 -7.49
C ILE A 196 -12.10 -11.48 -8.67
N ASP A 197 -12.97 -11.16 -9.64
CA ASP A 197 -13.31 -12.04 -10.77
C ASP A 197 -12.63 -11.61 -12.08
N PHE A 198 -11.45 -10.99 -11.98
CA PHE A 198 -10.69 -10.59 -13.16
C PHE A 198 -10.24 -11.81 -13.97
N PRO A 199 -10.32 -11.80 -15.31
CA PRO A 199 -10.19 -13.01 -16.14
C PRO A 199 -8.74 -13.53 -16.26
N ILE A 200 -7.77 -12.74 -15.80
CA ILE A 200 -6.34 -12.99 -15.98
C ILE A 200 -5.71 -13.03 -14.60
N LYS A 201 -5.26 -14.21 -14.15
CA LYS A 201 -4.58 -14.36 -12.86
C LYS A 201 -3.06 -14.28 -12.99
N TYR A 202 -2.54 -14.83 -14.07
CA TYR A 202 -1.11 -14.89 -14.39
C TYR A 202 -0.94 -14.94 -15.91
N PHE A 203 0.11 -14.31 -16.42
CA PHE A 203 0.53 -14.38 -17.82
C PHE A 203 2.03 -14.01 -17.91
N ASN A 204 2.71 -14.59 -18.90
CA ASN A 204 4.12 -14.30 -19.18
C ASN A 204 4.28 -13.26 -20.30
N ASP A 205 5.54 -12.90 -20.61
CA ASP A 205 5.86 -11.88 -21.61
C ASP A 205 5.40 -12.23 -23.04
N ALA A 206 5.25 -13.52 -23.37
CA ALA A 206 4.76 -13.96 -24.69
C ALA A 206 3.23 -13.82 -24.82
N GLU A 207 2.53 -13.63 -23.71
CA GLU A 207 1.06 -13.58 -23.64
C GLU A 207 0.52 -12.16 -23.42
N GLU A 208 1.39 -11.13 -23.33
CA GLU A 208 0.99 -9.76 -22.95
C GLU A 208 -0.10 -9.18 -23.85
N ASP A 209 0.04 -9.29 -25.18
CA ASP A 209 -0.94 -8.75 -26.13
C ASP A 209 -2.32 -9.41 -25.97
N ASN A 210 -2.35 -10.73 -25.75
CA ASN A 210 -3.59 -11.45 -25.50
C ASN A 210 -4.21 -11.07 -24.16
N ALA A 211 -3.39 -10.93 -23.11
CA ALA A 211 -3.83 -10.49 -21.79
C ALA A 211 -4.43 -9.07 -21.84
N ILE A 212 -3.79 -8.14 -22.55
CA ILE A 212 -4.29 -6.77 -22.73
C ILE A 212 -5.64 -6.78 -23.45
N LYS A 213 -5.77 -7.57 -24.54
CA LYS A 213 -7.04 -7.70 -25.27
C LYS A 213 -8.15 -8.27 -24.38
N MET A 214 -7.88 -9.38 -23.69
CA MET A 214 -8.83 -10.01 -22.77
C MET A 214 -9.26 -9.06 -21.65
N ALA A 215 -8.34 -8.28 -21.07
CA ALA A 215 -8.63 -7.29 -20.04
C ALA A 215 -9.61 -6.22 -20.54
N LYS A 216 -9.38 -5.68 -21.75
CA LYS A 216 -10.24 -4.67 -22.37
C LYS A 216 -11.64 -5.21 -22.65
N GLU A 217 -11.74 -6.39 -23.26
CA GLU A 217 -13.01 -7.04 -23.56
C GLU A 217 -13.81 -7.36 -22.30
N TRP A 218 -13.14 -7.87 -21.27
CA TRP A 218 -13.77 -8.16 -19.99
C TRP A 218 -14.25 -6.90 -19.30
N TRP A 219 -13.45 -5.83 -19.28
CA TRP A 219 -13.86 -4.56 -18.69
C TRP A 219 -15.11 -4.01 -19.37
N PHE A 220 -15.15 -4.01 -20.70
CA PHE A 220 -16.31 -3.52 -21.45
C PHE A 220 -17.62 -4.22 -21.03
N LYS A 221 -17.57 -5.54 -20.80
CA LYS A 221 -18.71 -6.36 -20.37
C LYS A 221 -19.06 -6.20 -18.89
N ASN A 222 -18.08 -5.93 -18.02
CA ASN A 222 -18.25 -6.00 -16.55
C ASN A 222 -18.08 -4.66 -15.81
N ARG A 223 -17.87 -3.54 -16.51
CA ARG A 223 -17.61 -2.21 -15.92
C ARG A 223 -18.70 -1.73 -14.94
N SER A 224 -19.91 -2.27 -15.01
CA SER A 224 -21.04 -1.91 -14.15
C SER A 224 -21.20 -2.80 -12.91
N ASN A 225 -20.52 -3.95 -12.82
CA ASN A 225 -20.77 -4.96 -11.79
C ASN A 225 -19.51 -5.67 -11.25
N TYR A 226 -18.31 -5.16 -11.53
CA TYR A 226 -17.08 -5.70 -10.95
C TYR A 226 -17.03 -5.49 -9.43
N LYS A 227 -16.27 -6.35 -8.73
CA LYS A 227 -16.03 -6.26 -7.29
C LYS A 227 -14.56 -6.07 -7.01
N ILE A 228 -14.26 -5.14 -6.10
CA ILE A 228 -12.89 -4.87 -5.63
C ILE A 228 -12.55 -5.83 -4.50
N ASP A 229 -11.35 -6.41 -4.52
CA ASP A 229 -10.84 -7.28 -3.46
C ASP A 229 -10.34 -6.47 -2.27
N ASN A 230 -11.24 -6.25 -1.29
CA ASN A 230 -10.95 -5.58 -0.02
C ASN A 230 -10.71 -6.57 1.14
N SER A 231 -10.39 -7.84 0.85
CA SER A 231 -10.22 -8.87 1.90
C SER A 231 -8.93 -8.71 2.70
N LYS A 232 -7.90 -8.13 2.08
CA LYS A 232 -6.57 -7.94 2.66
C LYS A 232 -5.90 -6.69 2.10
N TYR A 233 -4.75 -6.36 2.69
CA TYR A 233 -3.81 -5.43 2.11
C TYR A 233 -3.36 -5.95 0.73
#